data_AF-A0A920I257-F1
#
_entry.id   AF-A0A920I257-F1
#
_cell.length_a   1.000
_cell.length_b   1.000
_cell.length_c   1.000
_cell.angle_alpha   90.00
_cell.angle_beta   90.00
_cell.angle_gamma   90.00
#
_symmetry.space_group_name_H-M   'P 1'
#
loop_
_entity.id
_entity.type
_entity.pdbx_description
1 polymer ?
#
loop_
_entity_poly.entity_id
_entity_poly.type
_entity_poly.pdbx_seq_one_letter_code
_entity_poly.pdbx_strand_id
1 'polypeptide(L)'
;MPAPTPPSAGALISHAAKSRNLKAGAIIGSGTISNRDADGGPGRPVADGGRGYSCLAEIRMVETILNGKPSTPFMRFGDRVGIEMHDDDGASIFGRIDQIVEDSNG
;
A
#
# COMPACT_ATOMS: atom_id res chain seq x y z
N MET A 1 -14.69 -17.32 -9.07
CA MET A 1 -14.28 -17.64 -7.68
C MET A 1 -14.03 -16.33 -6.97
N PRO A 2 -14.57 -16.09 -5.76
CA PRO A 2 -14.20 -14.91 -4.98
C PRO A 2 -12.70 -14.95 -4.67
N ALA A 3 -12.06 -13.79 -4.65
CA ALA A 3 -10.66 -13.71 -4.24
C ALA A 3 -10.49 -14.22 -2.79
N PRO A 4 -9.36 -14.86 -2.46
CA PRO A 4 -9.09 -15.27 -1.08
C PRO A 4 -9.10 -14.04 -0.16
N THR A 5 -9.79 -14.15 0.97
CA THR A 5 -9.79 -13.13 2.02
C THR A 5 -8.35 -12.89 2.49
N PRO A 6 -7.88 -11.63 2.55
CA PRO A 6 -6.55 -11.35 3.07
C PRO A 6 -6.42 -11.85 4.52
N PRO A 7 -5.22 -12.28 4.95
CA PRO A 7 -5.01 -12.77 6.30
C PRO A 7 -5.30 -11.67 7.33
N SER A 8 -5.96 -12.03 8.43
CA SER A 8 -6.15 -11.13 9.57
C SER A 8 -4.83 -10.84 10.27
N ALA A 9 -4.78 -9.78 11.09
CA ALA A 9 -3.63 -9.49 11.93
C ALA A 9 -3.24 -10.69 12.82
N GLY A 10 -4.22 -11.40 13.39
CA GLY A 10 -3.99 -12.61 14.18
C GLY A 10 -3.35 -13.75 13.37
N ALA A 11 -3.76 -13.91 12.10
CA ALA A 11 -3.14 -14.90 11.21
C ALA A 11 -1.69 -14.55 10.88
N LEU A 12 -1.38 -13.26 10.64
CA LEU A 12 -0.01 -12.78 10.41
C LEU A 12 0.87 -12.98 11.64
N ILE A 13 0.37 -12.63 12.82
CA ILE A 13 1.08 -12.82 14.10
C ILE A 13 1.35 -14.31 14.34
N SER A 14 0.34 -15.16 14.19
CA SER A 14 0.48 -16.62 14.34
C SER A 14 1.53 -17.19 13.40
N HIS A 15 1.50 -16.79 12.13
CA HIS A 15 2.50 -17.21 11.16
C HIS A 15 3.91 -16.75 11.53
N ALA A 16 4.08 -15.48 11.90
CA ALA A 16 5.38 -14.94 12.30
C ALA A 16 5.93 -15.58 13.58
N ALA A 17 5.07 -15.96 14.51
CA ALA A 17 5.44 -16.64 15.76
C ALA A 17 5.77 -18.12 15.60
N LYS A 18 5.46 -18.73 14.45
CA LYS A 18 5.66 -20.17 14.21
C LYS A 18 7.13 -20.62 14.34
N SER A 19 8.07 -19.75 13.99
CA SER A 19 9.51 -20.08 13.97
C SER A 19 10.39 -19.19 14.84
N ARG A 20 9.80 -18.19 15.52
CA ARG A 20 10.52 -17.26 16.39
C ARG A 20 9.60 -16.64 17.44
N ASN A 21 10.15 -16.29 18.58
CA ASN A 21 9.42 -15.56 19.62
C ASN A 21 9.24 -14.09 19.20
N LEU A 22 8.02 -13.57 19.31
CA LEU A 22 7.73 -12.14 19.19
C LEU A 22 7.70 -11.53 20.59
N LYS A 23 8.50 -10.48 20.83
CA LYS A 23 8.56 -9.78 22.11
C LYS A 23 7.62 -8.58 22.13
N ALA A 24 7.33 -8.07 23.32
CA ALA A 24 6.64 -6.79 23.48
C ALA A 24 7.37 -5.70 22.68
N GLY A 25 6.61 -4.91 21.93
CA GLY A 25 7.13 -3.90 21.00
C GLY A 25 7.40 -4.40 19.57
N ALA A 26 7.17 -5.68 19.25
CA ALA A 26 7.25 -6.15 17.87
C ALA A 26 6.17 -5.49 16.99
N ILE A 27 6.57 -5.01 15.81
CA ILE A 27 5.67 -4.41 14.80
C ILE A 27 5.43 -5.44 13.70
N ILE A 28 4.16 -5.71 13.40
CA ILE A 28 3.73 -6.57 12.29
C ILE A 28 2.97 -5.72 11.30
N GLY A 29 3.53 -5.56 10.09
CA GLY A 29 2.87 -4.85 9.00
C GLY A 29 1.91 -5.75 8.22
N SER A 30 0.82 -5.18 7.71
CA SER A 30 -0.12 -5.86 6.81
C SER A 30 0.45 -6.13 5.42
N GLY A 31 1.47 -5.38 5.03
CA GLY A 31 1.82 -5.18 3.62
C GLY A 31 1.04 -4.01 3.02
N THR A 32 1.32 -3.71 1.75
CA THR A 32 0.66 -2.62 1.00
C THR A 32 -0.84 -2.89 0.85
N ILE A 33 -1.68 -1.87 1.04
CA ILE A 33 -3.12 -1.98 0.85
C ILE A 33 -3.44 -1.86 -0.64
N SER A 34 -3.77 -2.97 -1.27
CA SER A 34 -4.15 -3.04 -2.69
C SER A 34 -5.63 -3.37 -2.84
N ASN A 35 -6.27 -2.71 -3.80
CA ASN A 35 -7.66 -2.96 -4.17
C ASN A 35 -7.71 -3.52 -5.59
N ARG A 36 -8.48 -4.59 -5.77
CA ARG A 36 -8.92 -5.00 -7.11
C ARG A 36 -9.96 -4.04 -7.64
N ASP A 37 -10.05 -3.98 -8.97
CA ASP A 37 -11.13 -3.28 -9.63
C ASP A 37 -12.43 -4.10 -9.60
N ALA A 38 -13.55 -3.48 -9.95
CA ALA A 38 -14.89 -4.06 -9.85
C ALA A 38 -15.08 -5.33 -10.70
N ASP A 39 -14.32 -5.46 -11.79
CA ASP A 39 -14.29 -6.64 -12.66
C ASP A 39 -13.34 -7.75 -12.17
N GLY A 40 -12.66 -7.52 -11.03
CA GLY A 40 -11.65 -8.43 -10.47
C GLY A 40 -10.26 -8.26 -11.10
N GLY A 41 -10.09 -7.31 -12.01
CA GLY A 41 -8.82 -6.92 -12.62
C GLY A 41 -7.90 -6.18 -11.65
N PRO A 42 -6.69 -5.82 -12.12
CA PRO A 42 -5.81 -4.94 -11.35
C PRO A 42 -6.52 -3.61 -11.04
N GLY A 43 -6.15 -2.95 -9.94
CA GLY A 43 -6.67 -1.62 -9.63
C GLY A 43 -6.45 -0.64 -10.79
N ARG A 44 -7.20 0.46 -10.80
CA ARG A 44 -7.05 1.58 -11.75
C ARG A 44 -6.69 2.87 -11.03
N PRO A 45 -6.02 3.82 -11.70
CA PRO A 45 -5.87 5.18 -11.19
C PRO A 45 -7.20 5.80 -10.78
N VAL A 46 -7.17 6.68 -9.77
CA VAL A 46 -8.37 7.43 -9.33
C VAL A 46 -8.93 8.29 -10.46
N ALA A 47 -8.05 8.86 -11.29
CA ALA A 47 -8.44 9.64 -12.47
C ALA A 47 -9.27 8.83 -13.48
N ASP A 48 -9.10 7.52 -13.50
CA ASP A 48 -9.81 6.59 -14.40
C ASP A 48 -11.01 5.91 -13.70
N GLY A 49 -11.46 6.47 -12.58
CA GLY A 49 -12.58 5.97 -11.78
C GLY A 49 -12.26 4.76 -10.89
N GLY A 50 -10.98 4.43 -10.72
CA GLY A 50 -10.52 3.37 -9.83
C GLY A 50 -10.35 3.80 -8.37
N ARG A 51 -9.92 2.85 -7.53
CA ARG A 51 -9.60 3.10 -6.11
C ARG A 51 -8.16 3.60 -5.89
N GLY A 52 -7.38 3.73 -6.96
CA GLY A 52 -5.96 4.09 -6.90
C GLY A 52 -5.05 2.95 -6.45
N TYR A 53 -3.77 3.28 -6.31
CA TYR A 53 -2.72 2.36 -5.85
C TYR A 53 -2.05 2.96 -4.62
N SER A 54 -1.78 2.14 -3.60
CA SER A 54 -1.00 2.58 -2.44
C SER A 54 0.52 2.42 -2.65
N CYS A 55 0.94 1.86 -3.79
CA CYS A 55 2.33 1.48 -4.06
C CYS A 55 2.74 1.84 -5.49
N LEU A 56 3.85 2.59 -5.63
CA LEU A 56 4.41 2.93 -6.95
C LEU A 56 4.89 1.70 -7.73
N ALA A 57 5.35 0.65 -7.05
CA ALA A 57 5.73 -0.58 -7.71
C ALA A 57 4.51 -1.31 -8.31
N GLU A 58 3.35 -1.21 -7.65
CA GLU A 58 2.11 -1.82 -8.13
C GLU A 58 1.61 -1.15 -9.42
N ILE A 59 1.47 0.18 -9.43
CA ILE A 59 1.06 0.90 -10.65
C ILE A 59 2.01 0.63 -11.81
N ARG A 60 3.33 0.64 -11.57
CA ARG A 60 4.34 0.35 -12.59
C ARG A 60 4.25 -1.07 -13.13
N MET A 61 3.91 -2.04 -12.28
CA MET A 61 3.66 -3.43 -12.72
C MET A 61 2.43 -3.50 -13.62
N VAL A 62 1.33 -2.85 -13.22
CA VAL A 62 0.09 -2.81 -14.02
C VAL A 62 0.34 -2.13 -15.38
N GLU A 63 1.02 -0.99 -15.41
CA GLU A 63 1.44 -0.32 -16.65
C GLU A 63 2.29 -1.23 -17.55
N THR A 64 3.20 -2.01 -16.95
CA THR A 64 4.03 -2.95 -17.71
C THR A 64 3.18 -4.07 -18.32
N ILE A 65 2.21 -4.61 -17.57
CA ILE A 65 1.29 -5.66 -18.06
C ILE A 65 0.43 -5.13 -19.21
N LEU A 66 -0.10 -3.91 -19.09
CA LEU A 66 -1.06 -3.35 -20.05
C LEU A 66 -0.38 -2.71 -21.27
N ASN A 67 0.72 -1.98 -21.04
CA ASN A 67 1.34 -1.10 -22.03
C ASN A 67 2.77 -1.54 -22.41
N GLY A 68 3.26 -2.65 -21.85
CA GLY A 68 4.59 -3.21 -22.12
C GLY A 68 5.75 -2.51 -21.39
N LYS A 69 5.52 -1.37 -20.74
CA LYS A 69 6.53 -0.65 -19.94
C LYS A 69 5.88 0.24 -18.87
N PRO A 70 6.58 0.53 -17.77
CA PRO A 70 6.11 1.50 -16.78
C PRO A 70 6.26 2.95 -17.30
N SER A 71 5.23 3.76 -17.13
CA SER A 71 5.23 5.21 -17.39
C SER A 71 5.40 6.03 -16.12
N THR A 72 4.88 5.56 -14.99
CA THR A 72 4.93 6.26 -13.71
C THR A 72 6.34 6.17 -13.11
N PRO A 73 7.06 7.28 -12.85
CA PRO A 73 8.37 7.24 -12.22
C PRO A 73 8.29 6.83 -10.74
N PHE A 74 9.41 6.40 -10.16
CA PHE A 74 9.55 6.40 -8.70
C PHE A 74 9.67 7.84 -8.17
N MET A 75 9.54 8.00 -6.85
CA MET A 75 9.71 9.29 -6.20
C MET A 75 11.11 9.86 -6.46
N ARG A 76 11.19 11.18 -6.56
CA ARG A 76 12.41 11.98 -6.71
C ARG A 76 12.61 12.84 -5.47
N PHE A 77 13.82 13.36 -5.30
CA PHE A 77 14.08 14.33 -4.24
C PHE A 77 13.18 15.55 -4.36
N GLY A 78 12.64 15.99 -3.23
CA GLY A 78 11.63 17.03 -3.14
C GLY A 78 10.17 16.55 -3.27
N ASP A 79 9.93 15.31 -3.69
CA ASP A 79 8.57 14.76 -3.68
C ASP A 79 8.07 14.62 -2.25
N ARG A 80 6.79 14.91 -2.03
CA ARG A 80 6.12 14.77 -0.73
C ARG A 80 5.12 13.63 -0.79
N VAL A 81 5.13 12.75 0.22
CA VAL A 81 4.19 11.65 0.39
C VAL A 81 3.41 11.81 1.68
N GLY A 82 2.09 11.64 1.60
CA GLY A 82 1.18 11.67 2.74
C GLY A 82 0.40 10.37 2.87
N ILE A 83 0.28 9.83 4.08
CA ILE A 83 -0.59 8.69 4.39
C ILE A 83 -1.45 9.06 5.59
N GLU A 84 -2.76 8.91 5.44
CA GLU A 84 -3.74 9.23 6.46
C GLU A 84 -4.94 8.28 6.34
N MET A 85 -5.55 7.96 7.49
CA MET A 85 -6.76 7.16 7.56
C MET A 85 -7.81 7.93 8.34
N HIS A 86 -9.03 7.96 7.79
CA HIS A 86 -10.18 8.60 8.40
C HIS A 86 -11.24 7.56 8.76
N ASP A 87 -12.04 7.85 9.79
CA ASP A 87 -13.25 7.09 10.08
C ASP A 87 -14.41 7.47 9.15
N ASP A 88 -15.58 6.89 9.37
CA ASP A 88 -16.77 7.12 8.55
C ASP A 88 -17.30 8.56 8.67
N ASP A 89 -16.99 9.26 9.77
CA ASP A 89 -17.33 10.67 9.99
C ASP A 89 -16.26 11.62 9.42
N GLY A 90 -15.19 11.06 8.83
CA GLY A 90 -14.09 11.81 8.24
C GLY A 90 -13.06 12.31 9.24
N ALA A 91 -13.09 11.89 10.50
CA ALA A 91 -12.09 12.25 11.50
C ALA A 91 -10.82 11.41 11.35
N SER A 92 -9.65 12.03 11.51
CA SER A 92 -8.35 11.36 11.41
C SER A 92 -8.16 10.37 12.57
N ILE A 93 -7.91 9.10 12.26
CA ILE A 93 -7.81 8.02 13.27
C ILE A 93 -6.41 7.98 13.90
N PHE A 94 -5.36 8.15 13.08
CA PHE A 94 -3.96 7.97 13.48
C PHE A 94 -3.11 9.24 13.31
N GLY A 95 -3.72 10.33 12.82
CA GLY A 95 -2.98 11.46 12.26
C GLY A 95 -2.37 11.14 10.90
N ARG A 96 -1.55 12.07 10.41
CA ARG A 96 -0.97 12.03 9.07
C ARG A 96 0.54 11.73 9.13
N ILE A 97 0.96 10.70 8.40
CA ILE A 97 2.36 10.57 7.99
C ILE A 97 2.57 11.52 6.82
N ASP A 98 3.58 12.39 6.91
CA ASP A 98 3.84 13.40 5.91
C ASP A 98 5.35 13.62 5.77
N GLN A 99 5.92 13.19 4.65
CA GLN A 99 7.37 13.12 4.47
C GLN A 99 7.77 13.71 3.13
N ILE A 100 8.96 14.33 3.08
CA ILE A 100 9.62 14.78 1.87
C ILE A 100 10.79 13.85 1.60
N VAL A 101 10.97 13.45 0.35
CA VAL A 101 12.11 12.64 -0.08
C VAL A 101 13.35 13.52 -0.15
N GLU A 102 14.34 13.22 0.68
CA GLU A 102 15.61 13.96 0.77
C GLU A 102 16.78 13.12 0.26
N ASP A 103 17.83 13.79 -0.20
CA ASP A 103 19.10 13.12 -0.54
C ASP A 103 19.75 12.59 0.74
N SER A 104 20.23 11.35 0.69
CA SER A 104 20.91 10.71 1.84
C SER A 104 22.29 11.31 2.12
N ASN A 105 22.83 12.13 1.22
CA ASN A 105 24.20 12.63 1.32
C ASN A 105 24.38 13.96 2.06
N GLY A 106 23.31 14.68 2.42
CA GLY A 106 23.41 15.94 3.19
C GLY A 106 24.05 17.09 2.42
#